data_AF-A0A162MF89-F1
#
_entry.id   AF-A0A162MF89-F1
#
_cell.length_a   1.000
_cell.length_b   1.000
_cell.length_c   1.000
_cell.angle_alpha   90.00
_cell.angle_beta   90.00
_cell.angle_gamma   90.00
#
_symmetry.space_group_name_H-M   'P 1'
#
loop_
_entity.id
_entity.type
_entity.pdbx_description
1 polymer ?
#
loop_
_entity_poly.entity_id
_entity_poly.type
_entity_poly.pdbx_seq_one_letter_code
_entity_poly.pdbx_strand_id
1 'polypeptide(L)'
;MLDRGNKIAGVLTWIGVAIIVASIILGVVLGRVDVGGFIERYEQGWSLTIIYWISGLISGMLFIGLSEVIEQLHRINLKIGRESEPEDDDLVLLND
;
A
#
# COMPACT_ATOMS: atom_id res chain seq x y z
N MET A 1 5.80 11.94 -7.59
CA MET A 1 5.45 11.97 -6.16
C MET A 1 3.96 11.70 -6.06
N LEU A 2 3.56 10.61 -5.41
CA LEU A 2 2.15 10.27 -5.15
C LEU A 2 1.59 11.26 -4.13
N ASP A 3 1.24 12.47 -4.59
CA ASP A 3 0.59 13.46 -3.74
C ASP A 3 -0.86 13.02 -3.53
N ARG A 4 -1.14 12.44 -2.35
CA ARG A 4 -2.46 11.96 -1.94
C ARG A 4 -3.08 12.97 -0.97
N GLY A 5 -4.38 13.19 -1.09
CA GLY A 5 -5.10 14.11 -0.20
C GLY A 5 -5.08 13.63 1.25
N ASN A 6 -5.07 12.32 1.47
CA ASN A 6 -4.86 11.71 2.78
C ASN A 6 -3.41 11.26 2.98
N LYS A 7 -2.73 11.86 3.96
CA LYS A 7 -1.37 11.48 4.38
C LYS A 7 -1.28 9.99 4.77
N ILE A 8 -2.31 9.45 5.43
CA ILE A 8 -2.35 8.05 5.88
C ILE A 8 -2.38 7.11 4.67
N ALA A 9 -3.20 7.42 3.67
CA ALA A 9 -3.23 6.66 2.42
C ALA A 9 -1.88 6.71 1.70
N GLY A 10 -1.24 7.89 1.64
CA GLY A 10 0.10 8.04 1.05
C GLY A 10 1.15 7.15 1.72
N VAL A 11 1.21 7.14 3.06
CA VAL A 11 2.14 6.28 3.82
C VAL A 11 1.86 4.81 3.56
N LEU A 12 0.60 4.40 3.53
CA LEU A 12 0.23 3.00 3.33
C LEU A 12 0.58 2.50 1.93
N THR A 13 0.44 3.35 0.90
CA THR A 13 0.94 3.03 -0.45
C THR A 13 2.46 2.78 -0.43
N TRP A 14 3.22 3.63 0.25
CA TRP A 14 4.68 3.46 0.37
C TRP A 14 5.07 2.19 1.12
N ILE A 15 4.35 1.84 2.19
CA ILE A 15 4.55 0.57 2.91
C ILE A 15 4.32 -0.61 1.96
N GLY A 16 3.24 -0.60 1.17
CA GLY A 16 2.97 -1.65 0.20
C GLY A 16 4.10 -1.79 -0.84
N VAL A 17 4.60 -0.68 -1.38
CA VAL A 17 5.76 -0.69 -2.30
C VAL A 17 7.02 -1.23 -1.62
N ALA A 18 7.29 -0.81 -0.38
CA ALA A 18 8.43 -1.29 0.38
C ALA A 18 8.36 -2.80 0.65
N ILE A 19 7.17 -3.34 0.93
CA ILE A 19 6.95 -4.79 1.10
C ILE A 19 7.30 -5.55 -0.18
N ILE A 20 6.87 -5.05 -1.35
CA ILE A 20 7.18 -5.68 -2.64
C ILE A 20 8.69 -5.69 -2.87
N VAL A 21 9.37 -4.56 -2.66
CA VAL A 21 10.83 -4.48 -2.87
C VAL A 21 11.59 -5.37 -1.88
N ALA A 22 11.20 -5.33 -0.61
CA ALA A 22 11.81 -6.13 0.44
C ALA A 22 11.63 -7.64 0.19
N SER A 23 10.46 -8.07 -0.30
CA SER A 23 10.22 -9.49 -0.58
C SER A 23 11.08 -10.02 -1.73
N ILE A 24 11.38 -9.19 -2.73
CA ILE A 24 12.32 -9.56 -3.80
C ILE A 24 13.70 -9.84 -3.21
N ILE A 25 14.20 -8.92 -2.38
CA ILE A 25 15.51 -9.03 -1.72
C ILE A 25 15.53 -10.26 -0.80
N LEU A 26 14.51 -10.43 0.05
CA LEU A 26 14.40 -11.56 0.97
C LEU A 26 14.32 -12.90 0.23
N GLY A 27 13.63 -12.97 -0.90
CA GLY A 27 13.60 -14.19 -1.72
C GLY A 27 14.98 -14.60 -2.22
N VAL A 28 15.83 -13.64 -2.61
CA VAL A 28 17.20 -13.94 -3.05
C VAL A 28 18.09 -14.37 -1.88
N VAL A 29 17.96 -13.70 -0.72
CA VAL A 29 18.81 -13.97 0.45
C VAL A 29 18.40 -15.27 1.17
N LEU A 30 17.10 -15.42 1.47
CA LEU A 30 16.54 -16.53 2.23
C LEU A 30 16.12 -17.72 1.36
N GLY A 31 16.06 -17.55 0.04
CA GLY A 31 15.78 -18.63 -0.90
C GLY A 31 16.93 -19.63 -1.07
N ARG A 32 18.04 -19.46 -0.35
CA ARG A 32 19.18 -20.39 -0.38
C ARG A 32 18.87 -21.61 0.46
N VAL A 33 18.95 -22.78 -0.15
CA VAL A 33 18.74 -24.08 0.51
C VAL A 33 20.05 -24.85 0.52
N ASP A 34 20.31 -25.51 1.65
CA ASP A 34 21.42 -26.44 1.75
C ASP A 34 21.09 -27.69 0.95
N VAL A 35 21.97 -28.00 0.00
CA VAL A 35 21.89 -29.16 -0.87
C VAL A 35 23.10 -30.09 -0.68
N GLY A 36 23.90 -29.86 0.37
CA GLY A 36 25.17 -30.54 0.60
C GLY A 36 25.09 -31.77 1.52
N GLY A 37 25.76 -32.85 1.10
CA GLY A 37 25.98 -34.06 1.91
C GLY A 37 27.08 -33.91 2.96
N PHE A 38 28.36 -34.02 2.59
CA PHE A 38 29.52 -33.98 3.52
C PHE A 38 30.17 -32.58 3.69
N ILE A 39 29.85 -31.61 2.83
CA ILE A 39 30.31 -30.20 2.92
C ILE A 39 29.09 -29.33 2.68
N GLU A 40 28.89 -28.27 3.49
CA GLU A 40 27.79 -27.32 3.30
C GLU A 40 27.88 -26.69 1.91
N ARG A 41 26.82 -26.87 1.11
CA ARG A 41 26.72 -26.30 -0.22
C ARG A 41 25.33 -25.72 -0.38
N TYR A 42 25.26 -24.40 -0.48
CA TYR A 42 24.01 -23.70 -0.67
C TYR A 42 23.75 -23.46 -2.16
N GLU A 43 22.59 -23.89 -2.63
CA GLU A 43 22.08 -23.57 -3.95
C GLU A 43 20.80 -22.73 -3.84
N GLN A 44 20.49 -21.99 -4.90
CA GLN A 44 19.27 -21.19 -4.92
C GLN A 44 18.06 -22.10 -5.10
N GLY A 45 17.23 -22.19 -4.06
CA GLY A 45 15.91 -22.79 -4.13
C GLY A 45 14.96 -21.85 -4.83
N TRP A 46 14.86 -21.98 -6.15
CA TRP A 46 13.98 -21.15 -6.97
C TRP A 46 12.52 -21.23 -6.54
N SER A 47 12.04 -22.40 -6.11
CA SER A 47 10.69 -22.55 -5.57
C SER A 47 10.44 -21.68 -4.33
N LEU A 48 11.37 -21.70 -3.36
CA LEU A 48 11.27 -20.88 -2.15
C LEU A 48 11.37 -19.38 -2.48
N THR A 49 12.29 -19.03 -3.38
CA THR A 49 12.49 -17.66 -3.87
C THR A 49 11.21 -17.09 -4.49
N ILE A 50 10.58 -17.86 -5.38
CA ILE A 50 9.33 -17.48 -6.05
C ILE A 50 8.18 -17.33 -5.03
N ILE A 51 8.12 -18.19 -4.01
CA ILE A 51 7.12 -18.06 -2.93
C ILE A 51 7.27 -16.71 -2.20
N TYR A 52 8.49 -16.29 -1.86
CA TYR A 52 8.72 -14.97 -1.25
C TYR A 52 8.27 -13.83 -2.18
N TRP A 53 8.57 -13.92 -3.47
CA TRP A 53 8.19 -12.89 -4.43
C TRP A 53 6.69 -12.77 -4.60
N ILE A 54 5.99 -13.89 -4.79
CA ILE A 54 4.53 -13.91 -4.96
C ILE A 54 3.83 -13.47 -3.68
N SER A 55 4.25 -13.99 -2.52
CA SER A 55 3.64 -13.62 -1.24
C SER A 55 3.82 -12.13 -0.93
N GLY A 56 5.01 -11.57 -1.17
CA GLY A 56 5.24 -10.14 -0.99
C GLY A 56 4.54 -9.27 -2.02
N LEU A 57 4.39 -9.74 -3.27
CA LEU A 57 3.60 -9.05 -4.29
C LEU A 57 2.12 -8.98 -3.87
N ILE A 58 1.53 -10.11 -3.48
CA ILE A 58 0.13 -10.17 -3.03
C ILE A 58 -0.07 -9.29 -1.80
N SER A 59 0.80 -9.42 -0.79
CA SER A 59 0.72 -8.62 0.44
C SER A 59 0.87 -7.13 0.16
N GLY A 60 1.89 -6.73 -0.61
CA GLY A 60 2.11 -5.34 -0.97
C GLY A 60 0.95 -4.74 -1.78
N MET A 61 0.39 -5.50 -2.73
CA MET A 61 -0.79 -5.10 -3.48
C MET A 61 -2.02 -4.93 -2.57
N LEU A 62 -2.20 -5.77 -1.54
CA LEU A 62 -3.26 -5.59 -0.55
C LEU A 62 -3.11 -4.28 0.23
N PHE A 63 -1.90 -3.93 0.66
CA PHE A 63 -1.65 -2.65 1.34
C PHE A 63 -1.91 -1.44 0.43
N ILE A 64 -1.49 -1.52 -0.83
CA ILE A 64 -1.78 -0.49 -1.83
C ILE A 64 -3.30 -0.38 -2.06
N GLY A 65 -4.00 -1.49 -2.23
CA GLY A 65 -5.46 -1.50 -2.39
C GLY A 65 -6.19 -0.92 -1.17
N LEU A 66 -5.79 -1.29 0.05
CA LEU A 66 -6.34 -0.72 1.29
C LEU A 66 -6.11 0.80 1.34
N SER A 67 -4.94 1.27 0.88
CA SER A 67 -4.63 2.70 0.83
C SER A 67 -5.55 3.48 -0.11
N GLU A 68 -5.99 2.85 -1.20
CA GLU A 68 -6.96 3.45 -2.13
C GLU A 68 -8.35 3.53 -1.52
N VAL A 69 -8.79 2.49 -0.81
CA VAL A 69 -10.07 2.50 -0.10
C VAL A 69 -10.11 3.62 0.94
N ILE A 70 -9.03 3.80 1.72
CA ILE A 70 -8.93 4.87 2.72
C ILE A 70 -8.99 6.26 2.07
N GLU A 71 -8.27 6.45 0.98
CA GLU A 71 -8.27 7.71 0.24
C GLU A 71 -9.66 8.02 -0.33
N GLN A 72 -10.35 7.02 -0.88
CA GLN A 72 -11.71 7.17 -1.39
C GLN A 72 -12.69 7.54 -0.28
N LEU A 73 -12.62 6.85 0.87
CA LEU A 73 -13.47 7.16 2.02
C LEU A 73 -13.22 8.58 2.54
N HIS A 74 -11.95 9.02 2.59
CA HIS A 74 -11.60 10.38 2.96
C HIS A 74 -12.21 11.41 2.00
N ARG A 75 -12.16 11.16 0.69
CA ARG A 75 -12.81 12.02 -0.32
C ARG A 75 -14.32 12.07 -0.17
N ILE A 76 -14.98 10.95 0.12
CA ILE A 76 -16.43 10.90 0.35
C ILE A 76 -16.81 11.73 1.59
N ASN A 77 -16.08 11.55 2.69
CA ASN A 77 -16.32 12.29 3.92
C ASN A 77 -16.19 13.81 3.72
N LEU A 78 -15.18 14.25 2.97
CA LEU A 78 -15.00 15.67 2.63
C LEU A 78 -16.14 16.24 1.77
N LYS A 79 -16.72 15.43 0.86
CA LYS A 79 -17.85 15.86 0.03
C LYS A 79 -19.13 15.99 0.85
N ILE A 80 -19.43 14.98 1.68
CA ILE A 80 -20.62 14.98 2.54
C ILE A 80 -20.59 16.15 3.53
N GLY A 81 -19.44 16.44 4.14
CA GLY A 81 -19.31 17.58 5.06
C GLY A 81 -19.48 18.95 4.41
N ARG A 82 -19.35 19.05 3.08
CA ARG A 82 -19.49 20.30 2.32
C ARG A 82 -20.93 20.60 1.89
N GLU A 83 -21.79 19.57 1.79
CA GLU A 83 -23.22 19.74 1.47
C GLU A 83 -24.05 20.18 2.69
N SER A 84 -23.49 20.14 3.91
CA SER A 84 -24.19 20.49 5.16
C SER A 84 -24.04 21.94 5.62
N GLU A 85 -23.30 22.79 4.88
CA GLU A 85 -23.36 24.25 5.06
C GLU A 85 -24.46 24.79 4.13
N PRO A 86 -25.67 25.10 4.63
CA PRO A 86 -26.64 25.82 3.82
C PRO A 86 -26.06 27.20 3.47
N GLU A 87 -26.41 27.67 2.27
CA GLU A 87 -26.22 29.01 1.73
C GLU A 87 -26.89 30.10 2.63
N ASP A 88 -26.47 30.23 3.88
CA ASP A 88 -26.95 31.30 4.76
C ASP A 88 -26.43 32.69 4.31
N ASP A 89 -25.44 32.73 3.42
CA ASP A 89 -24.96 33.98 2.79
C ASP A 89 -25.95 34.54 1.74
N ASP A 90 -26.82 33.70 1.15
CA ASP A 90 -27.78 34.16 0.13
C ASP A 90 -29.02 34.81 0.75
N LEU A 91 -29.30 34.52 2.03
CA LEU A 91 -30.41 35.11 2.78
C LEU A 91 -30.07 36.51 3.33
N VAL A 92 -28.78 36.86 3.43
CA VAL A 92 -28.34 38.21 3.84
C VAL A 92 -28.50 39.21 2.68
N LEU A 93 -28.39 38.77 1.43
CA LEU A 93 -28.51 39.63 0.24
C LEU A 93 -29.95 39.96 -0.17
N LEU A 94 -30.96 39.33 0.44
CA LEU A 94 -32.37 39.60 0.17
C LEU A 94 -33.04 40.53 1.21
N ASN A 95 -32.27 41.01 2.20
CA ASN A 95 -32.78 41.84 3.30
C ASN A 95 -32.19 43.27 3.33
N ASP A 96 -31.53 43.71 2.25
CA ASP A 96 -31.06 45.08 2.03
C ASP A 96 -31.82 45.76 0.87
#